data_AF-A0A521ZQ43-F1
#
_entry.id   AF-A0A521ZQ43-F1
#
_cell.length_a   1.000
_cell.length_b   1.000
_cell.length_c   1.000
_cell.angle_alpha   90.00
_cell.angle_beta   90.00
_cell.angle_gamma   90.00
#
_symmetry.space_group_name_H-M   'P 1'
#
loop_
_entity.id
_entity.type
_entity.pdbx_description
1 polymer ?
#
loop_
_entity_poly.entity_id
_entity_poly.type
_entity_poly.pdbx_seq_one_letter_code
_entity_poly.pdbx_strand_id
1 'polypeptide(L)'
;MRAQPTNRNPRRHAVGFVYCVLCVAWVSFNLAAAEPAPTNLPPAATQPITFDRDVRPIFEASCFRCHGPLKPKSNFRLDNRASALKGGNDNSDDIIPGDSAKSRLIHYVARVAEEFQMPPEGKGEPLTGEQVGVLRAWIDQGAAWGAASEPELEFSISPRVRWLAVHGDEGKFRELEGIKPGWAGGIEQFTLKERLSPDEIFSAEGHAIFDEHDAALKLAFDKADVGFIHAGMEQWRRYYDDTGSYSRPLVPPSHDLGRDLHLDTGRAWIDFGLTRPDLPHLTFGYEFQFKDGAKSTLQWGAVQASFDPTLTNNIYPAAKEIEERVHILKLDLTHELGGWQLEDNARVEFYNLQSSRDNAKIYTTGPLPDRIERASENVNYIQGMNAVRAEKQLQEWWLFSAGYLYSKFDGDSSLEQTTLDPTSGYAQVGGDYRSANNVVLRRDSHVFSVANLLTPAPGLSAFASVQSEWTRQQGFGQDNYYHEPTNNAAFPVPAFQNSVLAQANLD
;
A
#
# COMPACT_ATOMS: atom_id res chain seq x y z
N MET A 1 -57.40 -19.49 -33.30
CA MET A 1 -57.61 -18.67 -34.51
C MET A 1 -56.23 -18.22 -34.98
N ARG A 2 -55.66 -18.77 -36.08
CA ARG A 2 -55.60 -18.19 -37.46
C ARG A 2 -55.40 -16.66 -37.47
N ALA A 3 -54.50 -16.02 -38.23
CA ALA A 3 -53.45 -16.38 -39.18
C ALA A 3 -52.65 -15.08 -39.55
N GLN A 4 -51.32 -15.16 -39.70
CA GLN A 4 -50.38 -14.63 -40.75
C GLN A 4 -50.61 -13.26 -41.51
N PRO A 5 -49.63 -12.71 -42.28
CA PRO A 5 -48.30 -12.15 -41.94
C PRO A 5 -47.92 -10.86 -42.77
N THR A 6 -46.71 -10.29 -42.64
CA THR A 6 -45.87 -9.69 -43.73
C THR A 6 -44.48 -9.34 -43.15
N ASN A 7 -43.41 -10.06 -43.50
CA ASN A 7 -42.47 -9.90 -44.62
C ASN A 7 -41.65 -8.60 -44.65
N ARG A 8 -40.34 -8.71 -44.32
CA ARG A 8 -39.21 -8.09 -45.05
C ARG A 8 -37.89 -8.77 -44.65
N ASN A 9 -37.14 -9.16 -45.66
CA ASN A 9 -35.79 -9.76 -45.68
C ASN A 9 -34.90 -8.74 -46.48
N PRO A 10 -33.54 -8.84 -46.61
CA PRO A 10 -32.77 -10.06 -46.43
C PRO A 10 -31.27 -9.94 -45.98
N ARG A 11 -30.68 -11.14 -45.89
CA ARG A 11 -29.29 -11.57 -46.16
C ARG A 11 -28.30 -11.66 -45.00
N ARG A 12 -27.78 -12.89 -44.87
CA ARG A 12 -26.84 -13.44 -43.90
C ARG A 12 -25.75 -14.22 -44.66
N HIS A 13 -24.51 -14.06 -44.18
CA HIS A 13 -23.45 -15.07 -43.96
C HIS A 13 -22.57 -15.65 -45.09
N ALA A 14 -21.26 -15.67 -44.74
CA ALA A 14 -20.31 -16.81 -44.74
C ALA A 14 -19.10 -16.82 -45.72
N VAL A 15 -17.93 -16.44 -45.18
CA VAL A 15 -16.64 -17.16 -45.04
C VAL A 15 -16.21 -18.23 -46.08
N GLY A 16 -14.95 -18.13 -46.53
CA GLY A 16 -14.14 -19.23 -47.10
C GLY A 16 -12.69 -18.81 -47.43
N PHE A 17 -11.70 -19.59 -46.99
CA PHE A 17 -10.25 -19.31 -46.89
C PHE A 17 -9.43 -20.11 -47.95
N VAL A 18 -8.11 -19.82 -48.06
CA VAL A 18 -6.97 -20.70 -48.49
C VAL A 18 -6.15 -20.32 -49.77
N TYR A 19 -4.94 -19.78 -49.51
CA TYR A 19 -3.54 -20.01 -49.98
C TYR A 19 -3.07 -20.36 -51.43
N CYS A 20 -1.94 -19.69 -51.76
CA CYS A 20 -0.64 -20.19 -52.33
C CYS A 20 -0.25 -20.11 -53.83
N VAL A 21 0.70 -19.17 -54.11
CA VAL A 21 2.03 -19.25 -54.81
C VAL A 21 2.17 -19.85 -56.22
N LEU A 22 2.68 -19.06 -57.20
CA LEU A 22 4.03 -19.18 -57.85
C LEU A 22 4.19 -18.40 -59.19
N CYS A 23 5.21 -17.52 -59.20
CA CYS A 23 6.26 -17.20 -60.19
C CYS A 23 6.00 -17.21 -61.72
N VAL A 24 6.55 -16.21 -62.45
CA VAL A 24 7.83 -16.28 -63.19
C VAL A 24 8.08 -14.95 -63.96
N ALA A 25 9.24 -14.33 -63.68
CA ALA A 25 10.26 -13.69 -64.55
C ALA A 25 9.95 -13.31 -66.03
N TRP A 26 10.51 -12.29 -66.71
CA TRP A 26 11.67 -11.39 -66.56
C TRP A 26 11.57 -10.27 -67.64
N VAL A 27 12.22 -9.11 -67.41
CA VAL A 27 13.26 -8.45 -68.24
C VAL A 27 13.22 -6.92 -68.08
N SER A 28 14.43 -6.40 -67.85
CA SER A 28 14.87 -5.10 -67.39
C SER A 28 14.72 -3.93 -68.37
N PHE A 29 14.62 -2.71 -67.84
CA PHE A 29 15.30 -1.54 -68.41
C PHE A 29 15.89 -0.70 -67.27
N ASN A 30 17.20 -0.47 -67.37
CA ASN A 30 17.97 0.37 -66.46
C ASN A 30 17.67 1.85 -66.74
N LEU A 31 17.51 2.64 -65.67
CA LEU A 31 17.93 4.03 -65.69
C LEU A 31 18.75 4.27 -64.42
N ALA A 32 20.06 4.18 -64.59
CA ALA A 32 21.03 4.54 -63.57
C ALA A 32 20.95 6.05 -63.33
N ALA A 33 20.40 6.45 -62.19
CA ALA A 33 20.75 7.71 -61.58
C ALA A 33 22.10 7.51 -60.90
N ALA A 34 23.11 8.24 -61.36
CA ALA A 34 24.44 8.23 -60.78
C ALA A 34 24.39 8.78 -59.35
N GLU A 35 24.63 7.92 -58.35
CA GLU A 35 24.98 8.38 -57.00
C GLU A 35 26.43 8.91 -57.01
N PRO A 36 26.68 10.09 -56.42
CA PRO A 36 28.01 10.67 -56.37
C PRO A 36 28.92 9.91 -55.40
N ALA A 37 30.18 9.77 -55.85
CA ALA A 37 31.45 9.43 -55.18
C ALA A 37 31.48 9.02 -53.67
N PRO A 38 32.41 8.11 -53.29
CA PRO A 38 32.57 7.65 -51.92
C PRO A 38 32.97 8.82 -51.02
N THR A 39 32.10 9.16 -50.07
CA THR A 39 32.45 10.01 -48.92
C THR A 39 33.67 9.43 -48.22
N ASN A 40 34.62 10.29 -47.80
CA ASN A 40 35.87 10.02 -47.07
C ASN A 40 35.68 9.34 -45.67
N LEU A 41 34.61 8.58 -45.47
CA LEU A 41 34.26 7.94 -44.22
C LEU A 41 34.83 6.51 -44.18
N PRO A 42 35.45 6.06 -43.07
CA PRO A 42 35.92 4.68 -42.88
C PRO A 42 34.78 3.67 -43.09
N PRO A 43 35.00 2.52 -43.76
CA PRO A 43 33.93 1.55 -44.03
C PRO A 43 33.25 1.07 -42.73
N ALA A 44 31.93 0.84 -42.80
CA ALA A 44 31.20 0.25 -41.69
C ALA A 44 31.72 -1.19 -41.43
N ALA A 45 31.80 -1.58 -40.16
CA ALA A 45 32.16 -2.94 -39.79
C ALA A 45 31.14 -3.96 -40.34
N THR A 46 31.62 -5.11 -40.82
CA THR A 46 30.78 -6.15 -41.46
C THR A 46 30.20 -7.17 -40.47
N GLN A 47 30.68 -7.17 -39.22
CA GLN A 47 30.19 -8.07 -38.18
C GLN A 47 28.95 -7.50 -37.47
N PRO A 48 28.06 -8.35 -36.90
CA PRO A 48 26.95 -7.90 -36.09
C PRO A 48 27.44 -7.08 -34.88
N ILE A 49 26.92 -5.86 -34.74
CA ILE A 49 27.33 -4.92 -33.69
C ILE A 49 26.25 -4.85 -32.61
N THR A 50 26.64 -5.02 -31.35
CA THR A 50 25.74 -4.78 -30.21
C THR A 50 26.21 -3.59 -29.41
N PHE A 51 25.27 -2.81 -28.87
CA PHE A 51 25.63 -1.60 -28.12
C PHE A 51 26.53 -1.93 -26.92
N ASP A 52 26.15 -2.90 -26.09
CA ASP A 52 26.85 -3.16 -24.82
C ASP A 52 28.26 -3.69 -25.00
N ARG A 53 28.49 -4.51 -26.03
CA ARG A 53 29.81 -5.11 -26.30
C ARG A 53 30.72 -4.16 -27.07
N ASP A 54 30.19 -3.49 -28.10
CA ASP A 54 31.02 -2.86 -29.11
C ASP A 54 30.96 -1.32 -29.07
N VAL A 55 29.81 -0.72 -28.74
CA VAL A 55 29.59 0.74 -28.81
C VAL A 55 29.80 1.42 -27.45
N ARG A 56 29.25 0.83 -26.38
CA ARG A 56 29.30 1.33 -25.00
C ARG A 56 30.75 1.59 -24.55
N PRO A 57 31.73 0.68 -24.78
CA PRO A 57 33.12 0.97 -24.41
C PRO A 57 33.70 2.19 -25.12
N ILE A 58 33.30 2.45 -26.38
CA ILE A 58 33.72 3.63 -27.14
C ILE A 58 33.11 4.90 -26.52
N PHE A 59 31.81 4.85 -26.19
CA PHE A 59 31.10 5.99 -25.61
C PHE A 59 31.60 6.33 -24.20
N GLU A 60 31.88 5.34 -23.37
CA GLU A 60 32.45 5.52 -22.03
C GLU A 60 33.84 6.13 -22.08
N ALA A 61 34.69 5.65 -22.99
CA ALA A 61 36.06 6.13 -23.12
C ALA A 61 36.14 7.55 -23.70
N SER A 62 35.31 7.87 -24.70
CA SER A 62 35.52 9.05 -25.56
C SER A 62 34.39 10.08 -25.55
N CYS A 63 33.18 9.72 -25.09
CA CYS A 63 31.98 10.56 -25.28
C CYS A 63 31.35 11.05 -23.96
N PHE A 64 31.15 10.17 -22.98
CA PHE A 64 30.34 10.46 -21.78
C PHE A 64 30.89 11.57 -20.89
N ARG A 65 32.19 11.86 -20.96
CA ARG A 65 32.76 12.99 -20.23
C ARG A 65 32.13 14.34 -20.61
N CYS A 66 31.72 14.50 -21.87
CA CYS A 66 31.12 15.74 -22.39
C CYS A 66 29.66 15.57 -22.82
N HIS A 67 29.23 14.34 -23.13
CA HIS A 67 27.89 13.99 -23.62
C HIS A 67 27.18 12.97 -22.71
N GLY A 68 27.56 12.92 -21.44
CA GLY A 68 26.86 12.16 -20.39
C GLY A 68 25.85 13.02 -19.63
N PRO A 69 25.34 12.53 -18.48
CA PRO A 69 24.27 13.20 -17.74
C PRO A 69 24.68 14.53 -17.08
N LEU A 70 25.98 14.74 -16.83
CA LEU A 70 26.49 15.91 -16.11
C LEU A 70 26.90 17.03 -17.08
N LYS A 71 26.00 17.99 -17.31
CA LYS A 71 26.19 19.18 -18.19
C LYS A 71 26.60 18.82 -19.63
N PRO A 72 25.72 18.16 -20.41
CA PRO A 72 26.01 17.76 -21.79
C PRO A 72 26.31 18.96 -22.68
N LYS A 73 27.41 18.89 -23.44
CA LYS A 73 27.74 19.91 -24.43
C LYS A 73 26.70 19.88 -25.56
N SER A 74 26.27 21.07 -25.98
CA SER A 74 25.23 21.26 -27.01
C SER A 74 23.90 20.57 -26.70
N ASN A 75 23.61 20.31 -25.42
CA ASN A 75 22.44 19.53 -24.97
C ASN A 75 22.36 18.12 -25.58
N PHE A 76 23.43 17.61 -26.17
CA PHE A 76 23.47 16.29 -26.79
C PHE A 76 23.93 15.25 -25.78
N ARG A 77 23.10 14.24 -25.52
CA ARG A 77 23.35 13.16 -24.56
C ARG A 77 23.41 11.80 -25.25
N LEU A 78 24.43 11.01 -24.94
CA LEU A 78 24.67 9.68 -25.51
C LEU A 78 24.47 8.55 -24.50
N ASP A 79 24.24 8.88 -23.22
CA ASP A 79 24.12 7.92 -22.12
C ASP A 79 22.80 7.13 -22.12
N ASN A 80 21.78 7.58 -22.86
CA ASN A 80 20.54 6.86 -23.08
C ASN A 80 20.01 7.06 -24.50
N ARG A 81 19.33 6.04 -25.04
CA ARG A 81 18.86 6.01 -26.44
C ARG A 81 17.91 7.16 -26.77
N ALA A 82 16.94 7.43 -25.90
CA ALA A 82 15.92 8.45 -26.17
C ALA A 82 16.55 9.83 -26.36
N SER A 83 17.50 10.20 -25.50
CA SER A 83 18.21 11.47 -25.60
C SER A 83 19.18 11.50 -26.79
N ALA A 84 19.82 10.37 -27.10
CA ALA A 84 20.74 10.27 -28.23
C ALA A 84 20.03 10.42 -29.58
N LEU A 85 18.81 9.89 -29.71
CA LEU A 85 18.00 10.02 -30.92
C LEU A 85 17.25 11.35 -31.00
N LYS A 86 16.96 11.98 -29.86
CA LYS A 86 16.43 13.34 -29.82
C LYS A 86 17.44 14.36 -30.35
N GLY A 87 18.74 14.09 -30.18
CA GLY A 87 19.82 14.95 -30.64
C GLY A 87 20.06 16.18 -29.75
N GLY A 88 21.12 16.92 -30.05
CA GLY A 88 21.46 18.16 -29.37
C GLY A 88 20.60 19.32 -29.87
N ASN A 89 20.05 20.12 -28.95
CA ASN A 89 19.13 21.22 -29.27
C ASN A 89 17.97 20.79 -30.19
N ASP A 90 17.41 19.59 -29.95
CA ASP A 90 16.31 18.97 -30.72
C ASP A 90 16.65 18.68 -32.19
N ASN A 91 17.94 18.51 -32.52
CA ASN A 91 18.34 18.17 -33.88
C ASN A 91 18.44 16.67 -34.13
N SER A 92 17.39 16.09 -34.74
CA SER A 92 17.28 14.64 -34.99
C SER A 92 18.25 14.08 -36.04
N ASP A 93 19.09 14.93 -36.66
CA ASP A 93 20.09 14.51 -37.65
C ASP A 93 21.44 14.08 -37.03
N ASP A 94 21.59 14.21 -35.70
CA ASP A 94 22.82 13.81 -35.00
C ASP A 94 23.04 12.29 -35.09
N ILE A 95 21.97 11.50 -34.94
CA ILE A 95 21.95 10.05 -35.18
C ILE A 95 20.69 9.71 -35.96
N ILE A 96 20.85 9.23 -37.20
CA ILE A 96 19.77 8.79 -38.07
C ILE A 96 19.82 7.26 -38.16
N PRO A 97 18.96 6.53 -37.43
CA PRO A 97 18.91 5.08 -37.51
C PRO A 97 18.73 4.58 -38.95
N GLY A 98 19.60 3.67 -39.38
CA GLY A 98 19.62 3.12 -40.74
C GLY A 98 20.42 3.93 -41.76
N ASP A 99 20.93 5.11 -41.41
CA ASP A 99 21.74 5.94 -42.33
C ASP A 99 22.91 6.63 -41.59
N SER A 100 23.99 5.87 -41.38
CA SER A 100 25.23 6.38 -40.78
C SER A 100 25.91 7.43 -41.65
N ALA A 101 25.73 7.36 -42.96
CA ALA A 101 26.36 8.28 -43.91
C ALA A 101 25.78 9.71 -43.81
N LYS A 102 24.53 9.86 -43.35
CA LYS A 102 23.91 11.18 -43.09
C LYS A 102 23.92 11.60 -41.62
N SER A 103 24.33 10.74 -40.70
CA SER A 103 24.36 11.04 -39.27
C SER A 103 25.54 11.98 -38.92
N ARG A 104 25.25 13.16 -38.37
CA ARG A 104 26.30 14.15 -38.04
C ARG A 104 27.30 13.65 -37.01
N LEU A 105 26.88 12.77 -36.09
CA LEU A 105 27.79 12.10 -35.16
C LEU A 105 28.98 11.48 -35.92
N ILE A 106 28.70 10.75 -37.02
CA ILE A 106 29.72 10.10 -37.84
C ILE A 106 30.61 11.11 -38.54
N HIS A 107 30.05 12.21 -39.07
CA HIS A 107 30.84 13.25 -39.72
C HIS A 107 31.84 13.90 -38.77
N TYR A 108 31.43 14.10 -37.51
CA TYR A 108 32.25 14.74 -36.48
C TYR A 108 33.35 13.82 -35.95
N VAL A 109 33.06 12.54 -35.69
CA VAL A 109 34.07 11.59 -35.22
C VAL A 109 34.99 11.09 -36.33
N ALA A 110 34.54 11.08 -37.58
CA ALA A 110 35.37 10.80 -38.76
C ALA A 110 36.16 12.04 -39.23
N ARG A 111 35.92 13.21 -38.60
CA ARG A 111 36.58 14.49 -38.90
C ARG A 111 36.48 14.93 -40.37
N VAL A 112 35.38 14.60 -41.03
CA VAL A 112 35.08 15.04 -42.39
C VAL A 112 34.33 16.37 -42.43
N ALA A 113 33.85 16.84 -41.27
CA ALA A 113 33.34 18.20 -41.10
C ALA A 113 34.44 19.10 -40.54
N GLU A 114 35.04 19.94 -41.40
CA GLU A 114 36.20 20.78 -41.04
C GLU A 114 35.94 21.73 -39.86
N GLU A 115 34.68 22.17 -39.69
CA GLU A 115 34.29 23.13 -38.65
C GLU A 115 33.97 22.48 -37.29
N PHE A 116 33.69 21.18 -37.24
CA PHE A 116 33.23 20.48 -36.04
C PHE A 116 33.83 19.07 -35.95
N GLN A 117 34.85 18.92 -35.10
CA GLN A 117 35.54 17.65 -34.89
C GLN A 117 35.34 17.14 -33.46
N MET A 118 35.16 15.82 -33.33
CA MET A 118 35.00 15.14 -32.03
C MET A 118 36.01 14.00 -31.86
N PRO A 119 36.67 13.89 -30.68
CA PRO A 119 36.73 14.91 -29.62
C PRO A 119 37.43 16.20 -30.10
N PRO A 120 37.12 17.37 -29.50
CA PRO A 120 37.81 18.62 -29.82
C PRO A 120 39.31 18.52 -29.59
N GLU A 121 40.10 19.30 -30.31
CA GLU A 121 41.56 19.32 -30.17
C GLU A 121 41.98 19.56 -28.70
N GLY A 122 42.87 18.71 -28.18
CA GLY A 122 43.32 18.74 -26.78
C GLY A 122 42.29 18.27 -25.75
N LYS A 123 41.12 17.77 -26.16
CA LYS A 123 40.04 17.27 -25.28
C LYS A 123 39.78 15.76 -25.41
N GLY A 124 40.66 15.01 -26.04
CA GLY A 124 40.60 13.55 -26.14
C GLY A 124 41.32 13.05 -27.39
N GLU A 125 41.61 11.75 -27.42
CA GLU A 125 42.18 11.11 -28.61
C GLU A 125 41.11 10.94 -29.69
N PRO A 126 41.42 11.17 -30.98
CA PRO A 126 40.51 10.88 -32.08
C PRO A 126 40.14 9.38 -32.11
N LEU A 127 38.92 9.07 -32.52
CA LEU A 127 38.51 7.68 -32.73
C LEU A 127 39.31 7.07 -33.90
N THR A 128 39.68 5.80 -33.78
CA THR A 128 40.31 5.07 -34.88
C THR A 128 39.30 4.81 -35.99
N GLY A 129 39.77 4.57 -37.22
CA GLY A 129 38.89 4.21 -38.33
C GLY A 129 38.03 2.97 -38.06
N GLU A 130 38.55 2.03 -37.27
CA GLU A 130 37.82 0.83 -36.82
C GLU A 130 36.70 1.19 -35.83
N GLN A 131 36.97 2.05 -34.85
CA GLN A 131 35.96 2.53 -33.90
C GLN A 131 34.86 3.32 -34.61
N VAL A 132 35.22 4.17 -35.58
CA VAL A 132 34.25 4.85 -36.44
C VAL A 132 33.44 3.83 -37.25
N GLY A 133 34.08 2.81 -37.80
CA GLY A 133 33.43 1.71 -38.53
C GLY A 133 32.42 0.94 -37.67
N VAL A 134 32.71 0.72 -36.39
CA VAL A 134 31.79 0.12 -35.41
C VAL A 134 30.57 1.02 -35.18
N LEU A 135 30.77 2.32 -34.96
CA LEU A 135 29.68 3.27 -34.79
C LEU A 135 28.80 3.36 -36.04
N ARG A 136 29.40 3.36 -37.23
CA ARG A 136 28.66 3.35 -38.49
C ARG A 136 27.78 2.12 -38.64
N ALA A 137 28.38 0.94 -38.46
CA ALA A 137 27.66 -0.32 -38.56
C ALA A 137 26.51 -0.42 -37.55
N TRP A 138 26.69 0.09 -36.33
CA TRP A 138 25.63 0.16 -35.33
C TRP A 138 24.48 1.09 -35.73
N ILE A 139 24.78 2.28 -36.28
CA ILE A 139 23.75 3.21 -36.76
C ILE A 139 23.00 2.58 -37.95
N ASP A 140 23.72 1.99 -38.90
CA ASP A 140 23.14 1.32 -40.07
C ASP A 140 22.27 0.11 -39.67
N GLN A 141 22.59 -0.55 -38.56
CA GLN A 141 21.79 -1.61 -37.94
C GLN A 141 20.58 -1.09 -37.13
N GLY A 142 20.28 0.20 -37.20
CA GLY A 142 19.12 0.82 -36.57
C GLY A 142 19.39 1.46 -35.20
N ALA A 143 20.66 1.64 -34.83
CA ALA A 143 21.09 2.24 -33.57
C ALA A 143 20.32 1.65 -32.37
N ALA A 144 20.35 0.32 -32.23
CA ALA A 144 19.73 -0.39 -31.11
C ALA A 144 20.65 -0.29 -29.88
N TRP A 145 20.12 0.14 -28.73
CA TRP A 145 20.82 0.08 -27.45
C TRP A 145 20.47 -1.25 -26.79
N GLY A 146 21.45 -2.14 -26.68
CA GLY A 146 21.25 -3.52 -26.26
C GLY A 146 20.26 -4.24 -27.18
N ALA A 147 20.01 -5.51 -26.93
CA ALA A 147 18.65 -5.97 -27.22
C ALA A 147 17.71 -5.03 -26.43
N ALA A 148 16.50 -4.77 -26.94
CA ALA A 148 15.42 -4.58 -25.99
C ALA A 148 15.62 -5.67 -24.94
N SER A 149 15.85 -5.32 -23.67
CA SER A 149 15.62 -6.31 -22.63
C SER A 149 14.19 -6.74 -22.90
N GLU A 150 14.02 -7.93 -23.48
CA GLU A 150 12.71 -8.55 -23.53
C GLU A 150 12.11 -8.37 -22.13
N PRO A 151 10.81 -8.08 -22.01
CA PRO A 151 10.20 -7.94 -20.68
C PRO A 151 10.69 -9.08 -19.81
N GLU A 152 11.60 -8.75 -18.88
CA GLU A 152 12.29 -9.74 -18.08
C GLU A 152 11.29 -10.09 -16.99
N LEU A 153 10.49 -11.10 -17.29
CA LEU A 153 9.51 -11.62 -16.38
C LEU A 153 10.25 -12.42 -15.30
N GLU A 154 10.48 -11.80 -14.17
CA GLU A 154 10.93 -12.49 -12.97
C GLU A 154 9.69 -13.00 -12.23
N PHE A 155 9.52 -14.32 -12.19
CA PHE A 155 8.45 -14.97 -11.44
C PHE A 155 9.00 -16.00 -10.47
N SER A 156 8.55 -15.96 -9.23
CA SER A 156 8.85 -16.95 -8.20
C SER A 156 7.58 -17.33 -7.45
N ILE A 157 7.49 -18.60 -7.05
CA ILE A 157 6.40 -19.12 -6.23
C ILE A 157 6.94 -20.16 -5.25
N SER A 158 6.54 -20.01 -3.99
CA SER A 158 6.90 -20.88 -2.88
C SER A 158 5.63 -21.57 -2.36
N PRO A 159 5.34 -22.82 -2.78
CA PRO A 159 4.22 -23.57 -2.21
C PRO A 159 4.54 -24.02 -0.79
N ARG A 160 3.54 -24.01 0.10
CA ARG A 160 3.65 -24.57 1.45
C ARG A 160 2.55 -25.55 1.79
N VAL A 161 2.91 -26.55 2.59
CA VAL A 161 2.02 -27.50 3.22
C VAL A 161 2.46 -27.68 4.66
N ARG A 162 1.51 -27.60 5.60
CA ARG A 162 1.72 -27.74 7.03
C ARG A 162 0.72 -28.75 7.58
N TRP A 163 1.18 -29.63 8.47
CA TRP A 163 0.32 -30.45 9.33
C TRP A 163 0.63 -30.10 10.79
N LEU A 164 -0.42 -29.87 11.57
CA LEU A 164 -0.31 -29.53 12.98
C LEU A 164 -1.25 -30.39 13.82
N ALA A 165 -0.69 -31.07 14.80
CA ALA A 165 -1.45 -31.78 15.82
C ALA A 165 -1.25 -31.11 17.18
N VAL A 166 -2.31 -31.06 17.97
CA VAL A 166 -2.32 -30.47 19.31
C VAL A 166 -2.73 -31.56 20.30
N HIS A 167 -2.09 -31.58 21.46
CA HIS A 167 -2.46 -32.46 22.57
C HIS A 167 -2.72 -31.62 23.82
N GLY A 168 -3.84 -31.86 24.50
CA GLY A 168 -4.30 -31.06 25.63
C GLY A 168 -5.53 -30.23 25.25
N ASP A 169 -5.53 -28.95 25.62
CA ASP A 169 -6.65 -28.04 25.39
C ASP A 169 -6.55 -27.39 23.99
N GLU A 170 -7.26 -27.97 23.03
CA GLU A 170 -7.32 -27.46 21.65
C GLU A 170 -8.00 -26.08 21.55
N GLY A 171 -9.02 -25.81 22.37
CA GLY A 171 -9.72 -24.53 22.39
C GLY A 171 -8.75 -23.43 22.81
N LYS A 172 -8.00 -23.67 23.89
CA LYS A 172 -7.00 -22.72 24.36
C LYS A 172 -5.84 -22.54 23.38
N PHE A 173 -5.41 -23.61 22.71
CA PHE A 173 -4.44 -23.52 21.64
C PHE A 173 -4.92 -22.59 20.51
N ARG A 174 -6.16 -22.77 20.03
CA ARG A 174 -6.75 -21.94 18.97
C ARG A 174 -6.78 -20.48 19.38
N GLU A 175 -7.15 -20.18 20.62
CA GLU A 175 -7.21 -18.81 21.14
C GLU A 175 -5.83 -18.13 21.18
N LEU A 176 -4.78 -18.84 21.60
CA LEU A 176 -3.43 -18.31 21.72
C LEU A 176 -2.75 -18.14 20.36
N GLU A 177 -2.78 -19.18 19.54
CA GLU A 177 -2.09 -19.22 18.24
C GLU A 177 -2.93 -18.64 17.10
N GLY A 178 -4.25 -18.50 17.28
CA GLY A 178 -5.15 -17.96 16.28
C GLY A 178 -5.45 -18.88 15.10
N ILE A 179 -4.99 -20.14 15.14
CA ILE A 179 -5.09 -21.12 14.05
C ILE A 179 -5.72 -22.43 14.52
N LYS A 180 -6.23 -23.24 13.59
CA LYS A 180 -6.75 -24.58 13.86
C LYS A 180 -5.65 -25.65 13.67
N PRO A 181 -5.69 -26.75 14.45
CA PRO A 181 -4.93 -27.95 14.12
C PRO A 181 -5.45 -28.56 12.81
N GLY A 182 -4.62 -29.38 12.18
CA GLY A 182 -4.91 -30.05 10.92
C GLY A 182 -3.97 -29.64 9.79
N TRP A 183 -4.42 -29.86 8.56
CA TRP A 183 -3.71 -29.48 7.36
C TRP A 183 -3.91 -27.99 7.08
N ALA A 184 -2.85 -27.33 6.61
CA ALA A 184 -2.93 -26.03 5.97
C ALA A 184 -2.03 -26.03 4.74
N GLY A 185 -2.55 -25.58 3.61
CA GLY A 185 -1.81 -25.50 2.35
C GLY A 185 -2.03 -24.18 1.62
N GLY A 186 -1.08 -23.84 0.76
CA GLY A 186 -1.20 -22.68 -0.09
C GLY A 186 0.10 -22.21 -0.71
N ILE A 187 0.14 -20.93 -1.06
CA ILE A 187 1.29 -20.22 -1.58
C ILE A 187 1.83 -19.36 -0.45
N GLU A 188 3.00 -19.70 0.08
CA GLU A 188 3.67 -18.92 1.12
C GLU A 188 4.12 -17.57 0.62
N GLN A 189 4.57 -17.54 -0.63
CA GLN A 189 4.98 -16.32 -1.30
C GLN A 189 4.89 -16.53 -2.81
N PHE A 190 4.43 -15.52 -3.53
CA PHE A 190 4.73 -15.36 -4.94
C PHE A 190 5.27 -13.96 -5.18
N THR A 191 6.14 -13.85 -6.17
CA THR A 191 6.63 -12.58 -6.69
C THR A 191 6.57 -12.62 -8.20
N LEU A 192 6.18 -11.51 -8.78
CA LEU A 192 6.13 -11.25 -10.20
C LEU A 192 6.71 -9.85 -10.39
N LYS A 193 7.67 -9.71 -11.29
CA LYS A 193 8.20 -8.42 -11.69
C LYS A 193 8.41 -8.46 -13.19
N GLU A 194 7.86 -7.46 -13.87
CA GLU A 194 7.94 -7.34 -15.31
C GLU A 194 8.35 -5.90 -15.65
N ARG A 195 9.42 -5.79 -16.43
CA ARG A 195 9.82 -4.50 -17.01
C ARG A 195 9.07 -4.33 -18.34
N LEU A 196 8.06 -3.47 -18.35
CA LEU A 196 7.20 -3.22 -19.52
C LEU A 196 7.90 -2.31 -20.56
N SER A 197 8.69 -1.35 -20.07
CA SER A 197 9.56 -0.46 -20.86
C SER A 197 10.81 -0.10 -20.03
N PRO A 198 11.80 0.62 -20.59
CA PRO A 198 12.96 1.07 -19.80
C PRO A 198 12.60 1.89 -18.55
N ASP A 199 11.47 2.60 -18.58
CA ASP A 199 10.96 3.50 -17.55
C ASP A 199 9.72 2.95 -16.80
N GLU A 200 9.12 1.85 -17.24
CA GLU A 200 7.90 1.28 -16.65
C GLU A 200 8.16 -0.11 -16.05
N ILE A 201 7.84 -0.26 -14.77
CA ILE A 201 7.95 -1.52 -14.02
C ILE A 201 6.59 -1.87 -13.45
N PHE A 202 6.17 -3.11 -13.68
CA PHE A 202 5.06 -3.72 -12.99
C PHE A 202 5.59 -4.77 -12.02
N SER A 203 5.01 -4.83 -10.82
CA SER A 203 5.24 -5.94 -9.90
C SER A 203 3.95 -6.36 -9.21
N ALA A 204 3.90 -7.64 -8.88
CA ALA A 204 2.88 -8.22 -8.02
C ALA A 204 3.56 -9.14 -7.00
N GLU A 205 3.19 -9.02 -5.73
CA GLU A 205 3.67 -9.91 -4.68
C GLU A 205 2.53 -10.27 -3.73
N GLY A 206 2.63 -11.42 -3.07
CA GLY A 206 1.60 -11.82 -2.13
C GLY A 206 1.75 -13.24 -1.63
N HIS A 207 0.75 -13.69 -0.89
CA HIS A 207 0.62 -15.03 -0.34
C HIS A 207 -0.86 -15.41 -0.22
N ALA A 208 -1.14 -16.71 -0.13
CA ALA A 208 -2.48 -17.23 0.08
C ALA A 208 -2.43 -18.61 0.75
N ILE A 209 -2.82 -18.69 2.02
CA ILE A 209 -2.92 -19.91 2.82
C ILE A 209 -4.40 -20.22 3.03
N PHE A 210 -4.92 -21.18 2.26
CA PHE A 210 -6.35 -21.35 2.05
C PHE A 210 -7.09 -21.78 3.34
N ASP A 211 -6.56 -22.78 4.06
CA ASP A 211 -7.21 -23.31 5.28
C ASP A 211 -7.15 -22.32 6.45
N GLU A 212 -6.14 -21.46 6.47
CA GLU A 212 -5.94 -20.42 7.51
C GLU A 212 -6.68 -19.12 7.17
N HIS A 213 -7.28 -19.00 5.98
CA HIS A 213 -7.95 -17.78 5.50
C HIS A 213 -7.04 -16.54 5.55
N ASP A 214 -5.76 -16.75 5.27
CA ASP A 214 -4.71 -15.73 5.28
C ASP A 214 -4.24 -15.47 3.85
N ALA A 215 -4.44 -14.26 3.34
CA ALA A 215 -4.05 -13.90 2.00
C ALA A 215 -3.66 -12.43 1.90
N ALA A 216 -2.64 -12.14 1.09
CA ALA A 216 -2.28 -10.79 0.71
C ALA A 216 -1.91 -10.73 -0.77
N LEU A 217 -2.20 -9.60 -1.40
CA LEU A 217 -1.82 -9.25 -2.76
C LEU A 217 -1.44 -7.78 -2.77
N LYS A 218 -0.27 -7.46 -3.32
CA LYS A 218 0.16 -6.11 -3.64
C LYS A 218 0.49 -6.04 -5.11
N LEU A 219 0.09 -4.93 -5.72
CA LEU A 219 0.33 -4.59 -7.10
C LEU A 219 1.03 -3.23 -7.12
N ALA A 220 2.11 -3.10 -7.87
CA ALA A 220 2.78 -1.83 -8.09
C ALA A 220 3.00 -1.62 -9.57
N PHE A 221 2.66 -0.43 -10.05
CA PHE A 221 2.99 0.06 -11.36
C PHE A 221 3.76 1.37 -11.19
N ASP A 222 5.02 1.38 -11.59
CA ASP A 222 5.92 2.51 -11.44
C ASP A 222 6.35 3.02 -12.81
N LYS A 223 6.29 4.34 -12.99
CA LYS A 223 6.82 5.02 -14.16
C LYS A 223 7.84 6.08 -13.75
N ALA A 224 9.09 5.87 -14.15
CA ALA A 224 10.20 6.75 -13.81
C ALA A 224 9.90 8.21 -14.19
N ASP A 225 10.26 9.14 -13.30
CA ASP A 225 10.06 10.59 -13.45
C ASP A 225 8.62 11.05 -13.72
N VAL A 226 7.62 10.17 -13.54
CA VAL A 226 6.20 10.49 -13.71
C VAL A 226 5.43 10.23 -12.43
N GLY A 227 5.39 8.98 -11.98
CA GLY A 227 4.54 8.61 -10.86
C GLY A 227 4.40 7.11 -10.65
N PHE A 228 3.46 6.74 -9.78
CA PHE A 228 3.14 5.35 -9.51
C PHE A 228 1.65 5.15 -9.24
N ILE A 229 1.20 3.90 -9.42
CA ILE A 229 -0.07 3.40 -8.91
C ILE A 229 0.25 2.14 -8.12
N HIS A 230 0.03 2.18 -6.82
CA HIS A 230 0.21 1.04 -5.95
C HIS A 230 -1.14 0.66 -5.36
N ALA A 231 -1.44 -0.64 -5.28
CA ALA A 231 -2.67 -1.12 -4.69
C ALA A 231 -2.40 -2.43 -3.95
N GLY A 232 -3.23 -2.73 -2.95
CA GLY A 232 -3.11 -4.02 -2.29
C GLY A 232 -4.34 -4.38 -1.48
N MET A 233 -4.40 -5.65 -1.12
CA MET A 233 -5.31 -6.20 -0.12
C MET A 233 -4.57 -7.18 0.77
N GLU A 234 -4.97 -7.26 2.02
CA GLU A 234 -4.58 -8.33 2.94
C GLU A 234 -5.75 -8.68 3.85
N GLN A 235 -5.90 -9.96 4.15
CA GLN A 235 -6.87 -10.45 5.13
C GLN A 235 -6.28 -11.64 5.88
N TRP A 236 -6.68 -11.82 7.12
CA TRP A 236 -6.38 -13.01 7.89
C TRP A 236 -7.51 -13.29 8.88
N ARG A 237 -7.69 -14.57 9.21
CA ARG A 237 -8.63 -15.03 10.22
C ARG A 237 -7.89 -15.41 11.49
N ARG A 238 -8.40 -14.96 12.63
CA ARG A 238 -7.98 -15.45 13.95
C ARG A 238 -9.10 -16.26 14.58
N TYR A 239 -8.81 -17.49 14.97
CA TYR A 239 -9.73 -18.34 15.72
C TYR A 239 -9.64 -18.08 17.23
N TYR A 240 -10.75 -18.33 17.94
CA TYR A 240 -10.87 -18.19 19.38
C TYR A 240 -11.48 -19.45 19.99
N ASP A 241 -11.27 -19.60 21.29
CA ASP A 241 -11.97 -20.57 22.13
C ASP A 241 -13.46 -20.22 22.23
N ASP A 242 -14.34 -21.22 22.15
CA ASP A 242 -15.80 -21.05 22.24
C ASP A 242 -16.32 -21.05 23.68
N THR A 243 -15.46 -21.29 24.67
CA THR A 243 -15.81 -21.24 26.10
C THR A 243 -15.72 -19.85 26.72
N GLY A 244 -15.50 -18.80 25.93
CA GLY A 244 -15.31 -17.45 26.46
C GLY A 244 -13.98 -17.30 27.21
N SER A 245 -12.96 -18.11 26.86
CA SER A 245 -11.63 -18.15 27.47
C SER A 245 -11.63 -18.59 28.94
N TYR A 246 -12.75 -19.15 29.41
CA TYR A 246 -12.97 -19.47 30.81
C TYR A 246 -12.52 -20.89 31.14
N SER A 247 -11.36 -21.02 31.78
CA SER A 247 -10.87 -22.30 32.27
C SER A 247 -11.15 -22.45 33.77
N ARG A 248 -12.06 -23.34 34.15
CA ARG A 248 -12.25 -23.81 35.54
C ARG A 248 -11.64 -25.19 35.72
N PRO A 249 -11.02 -25.50 36.87
CA PRO A 249 -10.82 -26.88 37.27
C PRO A 249 -12.15 -27.45 37.78
N LEU A 250 -12.67 -28.49 37.11
CA LEU A 250 -13.64 -29.47 37.63
C LEU A 250 -15.06 -28.95 37.96
N VAL A 251 -16.01 -29.32 37.10
CA VAL A 251 -17.46 -29.49 37.32
C VAL A 251 -18.23 -28.31 37.96
N PRO A 252 -19.26 -27.76 37.26
CA PRO A 252 -19.75 -28.14 35.93
C PRO A 252 -18.81 -27.68 34.80
N PRO A 253 -18.87 -28.31 33.60
CA PRO A 253 -18.13 -27.87 32.43
C PRO A 253 -18.43 -26.39 32.10
N SER A 254 -17.47 -25.70 31.50
CA SER A 254 -17.66 -24.32 31.01
C SER A 254 -18.77 -24.27 29.96
N HIS A 255 -19.49 -23.15 29.93
CA HIS A 255 -20.48 -22.90 28.89
C HIS A 255 -19.77 -22.80 27.54
N ASP A 256 -20.11 -23.72 26.65
CA ASP A 256 -19.69 -23.72 25.25
C ASP A 256 -20.81 -23.10 24.39
N LEU A 257 -20.43 -22.18 23.50
CA LEU A 257 -21.33 -21.52 22.58
C LEU A 257 -21.74 -22.40 21.38
N GLY A 258 -21.08 -23.55 21.18
CA GLY A 258 -21.38 -24.54 20.15
C GLY A 258 -21.13 -24.02 18.73
N ARG A 259 -20.25 -23.03 18.57
CA ARG A 259 -19.91 -22.41 17.28
C ARG A 259 -18.47 -21.93 17.25
N ASP A 260 -17.86 -21.98 16.07
CA ASP A 260 -16.50 -21.47 15.86
C ASP A 260 -16.44 -19.94 15.98
N LEU A 261 -15.85 -19.44 17.06
CA LEU A 261 -15.52 -18.04 17.18
C LEU A 261 -14.28 -17.72 16.33
N HIS A 262 -14.43 -16.76 15.43
CA HIS A 262 -13.34 -16.27 14.61
C HIS A 262 -13.55 -14.80 14.26
N LEU A 263 -12.44 -14.08 14.12
CA LEU A 263 -12.42 -12.70 13.69
C LEU A 263 -11.62 -12.60 12.39
N ASP A 264 -12.29 -12.19 11.33
CA ASP A 264 -11.66 -11.81 10.07
C ASP A 264 -11.21 -10.37 10.17
N THR A 265 -9.95 -10.10 9.88
CA THR A 265 -9.38 -8.75 9.82
C THR A 265 -8.74 -8.57 8.46
N GLY A 266 -8.92 -7.40 7.86
CA GLY A 266 -8.25 -7.10 6.62
C GLY A 266 -8.27 -5.64 6.25
N ARG A 267 -7.54 -5.33 5.20
CA ARG A 267 -7.52 -4.01 4.58
C ARG A 267 -7.32 -4.10 3.07
N ALA A 268 -7.83 -3.11 2.36
CA ALA A 268 -7.59 -2.90 0.95
C ALA A 268 -7.26 -1.43 0.71
N TRP A 269 -6.30 -1.15 -0.15
CA TRP A 269 -5.81 0.20 -0.38
C TRP A 269 -5.40 0.43 -1.83
N ILE A 270 -5.40 1.70 -2.23
CA ILE A 270 -4.89 2.18 -3.50
C ILE A 270 -4.28 3.57 -3.32
N ASP A 271 -3.07 3.75 -3.85
CA ASP A 271 -2.28 4.96 -3.77
C ASP A 271 -1.84 5.41 -5.18
N PHE A 272 -1.93 6.70 -5.43
CA PHE A 272 -1.52 7.37 -6.66
C PHE A 272 -0.43 8.38 -6.34
N GLY A 273 0.76 8.15 -6.88
CA GLY A 273 1.93 9.00 -6.69
C GLY A 273 2.26 9.83 -7.92
N LEU A 274 2.63 11.10 -7.72
CA LEU A 274 3.27 11.96 -8.71
C LEU A 274 4.73 12.17 -8.27
N THR A 275 5.69 11.72 -9.07
CA THR A 275 7.14 11.70 -8.74
C THR A 275 7.96 12.52 -9.72
N ARG A 276 7.34 13.52 -10.35
CA ARG A 276 7.99 14.38 -11.33
C ARG A 276 9.13 15.20 -10.70
N PRO A 277 10.34 15.24 -11.30
CA PRO A 277 11.48 15.97 -10.73
C PRO A 277 11.26 17.48 -10.57
N ASP A 278 10.35 18.07 -11.35
CA ASP A 278 10.04 19.50 -11.34
C ASP A 278 8.93 19.91 -10.35
N LEU A 279 8.29 18.94 -9.69
CA LEU A 279 7.14 19.17 -8.81
C LEU A 279 7.39 18.58 -7.42
N PRO A 280 6.64 19.02 -6.38
CA PRO A 280 6.53 18.27 -5.14
C PRO A 280 6.13 16.82 -5.42
N HIS A 281 6.75 15.90 -4.70
CA HIS A 281 6.29 14.53 -4.67
C HIS A 281 4.95 14.50 -3.93
N LEU A 282 3.91 13.95 -4.57
CA LEU A 282 2.56 13.92 -4.04
C LEU A 282 2.04 12.50 -4.07
N THR A 283 1.46 12.03 -2.97
CA THR A 283 0.74 10.75 -2.92
C THR A 283 -0.67 10.98 -2.41
N PHE A 284 -1.67 10.56 -3.18
CA PHE A 284 -3.07 10.49 -2.75
C PHE A 284 -3.45 9.02 -2.57
N GLY A 285 -4.11 8.71 -1.46
CA GLY A 285 -4.45 7.33 -1.14
C GLY A 285 -5.81 7.16 -0.53
N TYR A 286 -6.38 5.98 -0.73
CA TYR A 286 -7.57 5.49 -0.03
C TYR A 286 -7.28 4.12 0.56
N GLU A 287 -7.66 3.92 1.81
CA GLU A 287 -7.56 2.66 2.51
C GLU A 287 -8.88 2.33 3.20
N PHE A 288 -9.33 1.09 3.04
CA PHE A 288 -10.46 0.51 3.74
C PHE A 288 -9.95 -0.59 4.65
N GLN A 289 -10.34 -0.57 5.92
CA GLN A 289 -10.05 -1.63 6.88
C GLN A 289 -11.36 -2.21 7.42
N PHE A 290 -11.35 -3.49 7.75
CA PHE A 290 -12.49 -4.16 8.37
C PHE A 290 -12.07 -5.13 9.46
N LYS A 291 -12.95 -5.32 10.44
CA LYS A 291 -12.96 -6.48 11.32
C LYS A 291 -14.38 -7.05 11.35
N ASP A 292 -14.52 -8.35 11.21
CA ASP A 292 -15.83 -9.01 11.13
C ASP A 292 -15.82 -10.37 11.83
N GLY A 293 -16.88 -10.68 12.57
CA GLY A 293 -17.06 -11.95 13.28
C GLY A 293 -17.00 -11.82 14.80
N ALA A 294 -16.66 -12.94 15.45
CA ALA A 294 -16.80 -13.12 16.88
C ALA A 294 -15.47 -13.45 17.54
N LYS A 295 -15.23 -12.88 18.73
CA LYS A 295 -14.10 -13.26 19.57
C LYS A 295 -14.53 -13.64 20.97
N SER A 296 -13.75 -14.52 21.56
CA SER A 296 -13.81 -14.77 22.99
C SER A 296 -13.32 -13.58 23.79
N THR A 297 -13.96 -13.29 24.92
CA THR A 297 -13.51 -12.27 25.88
C THR A 297 -13.75 -12.75 27.32
N LEU A 298 -12.88 -12.35 28.24
CA LEU A 298 -13.15 -12.46 29.67
C LEU A 298 -13.71 -11.15 30.19
N GLN A 299 -14.67 -11.25 31.10
CA GLN A 299 -15.22 -10.09 31.78
C GLN A 299 -15.13 -10.26 33.29
N TRP A 300 -14.80 -9.17 33.97
CA TRP A 300 -14.79 -9.07 35.42
C TRP A 300 -16.05 -8.34 35.87
N GLY A 301 -16.79 -8.92 36.80
CA GLY A 301 -17.96 -8.25 37.36
C GLY A 301 -18.68 -9.08 38.41
N ALA A 302 -19.80 -8.56 38.89
CA ALA A 302 -20.56 -9.18 39.96
C ALA A 302 -21.17 -10.52 39.50
N VAL A 303 -20.88 -11.58 40.24
CA VAL A 303 -21.48 -12.91 40.07
C VAL A 303 -22.10 -13.31 41.40
N GLN A 304 -23.37 -13.72 41.37
CA GLN A 304 -24.03 -14.27 42.54
C GLN A 304 -23.55 -15.72 42.73
N ALA A 305 -22.89 -16.00 43.85
CA ALA A 305 -22.61 -17.38 44.23
C ALA A 305 -23.96 -18.03 44.59
N SER A 306 -24.20 -19.26 44.14
CA SER A 306 -25.52 -19.90 44.03
C SER A 306 -26.38 -19.97 45.31
N PHE A 307 -25.86 -19.55 46.47
CA PHE A 307 -26.55 -19.55 47.77
C PHE A 307 -26.18 -18.38 48.71
N ASP A 308 -25.35 -17.43 48.27
CA ASP A 308 -24.94 -16.26 49.07
C ASP A 308 -25.59 -14.98 48.48
N PRO A 309 -26.36 -14.21 49.26
CA PRO A 309 -26.91 -12.94 48.80
C PRO A 309 -25.84 -11.85 48.59
N THR A 310 -24.60 -12.08 49.02
CA THR A 310 -23.49 -11.16 48.77
C THR A 310 -22.98 -11.31 47.33
N LEU A 311 -22.92 -10.18 46.62
CA LEU A 311 -22.27 -10.11 45.32
C LEU A 311 -20.76 -10.23 45.51
N THR A 312 -20.19 -11.26 44.92
CA THR A 312 -18.73 -11.38 44.78
C THR A 312 -18.38 -11.05 43.34
N ASN A 313 -17.27 -10.34 43.12
CA ASN A 313 -16.79 -10.16 41.75
C ASN A 313 -16.06 -11.42 41.30
N ASN A 314 -16.35 -11.88 40.09
CA ASN A 314 -15.68 -13.03 39.49
C ASN A 314 -15.44 -12.78 37.99
N ILE A 315 -14.56 -13.59 37.41
CA ILE A 315 -14.38 -13.68 35.96
C ILE A 315 -15.47 -14.59 35.40
N TYR A 316 -16.14 -14.17 34.34
CA TYR A 316 -17.12 -14.97 33.62
C TYR A 316 -16.86 -14.95 32.11
N PRO A 317 -17.25 -16.03 31.39
CA PRO A 317 -17.07 -16.12 29.96
C PRO A 317 -17.98 -15.14 29.22
N ALA A 318 -17.45 -14.58 28.14
CA ALA A 318 -18.20 -13.73 27.24
C ALA A 318 -17.73 -13.89 25.79
N ALA A 319 -18.64 -13.66 24.85
CA ALA A 319 -18.30 -13.56 23.44
C ALA A 319 -18.73 -12.20 22.90
N LYS A 320 -17.87 -11.60 22.08
CA LYS A 320 -18.11 -10.30 21.45
C LYS A 320 -18.16 -10.47 19.93
N GLU A 321 -19.31 -10.18 19.35
CA GLU A 321 -19.51 -9.94 17.93
C GLU A 321 -19.01 -8.53 17.58
N ILE A 322 -18.29 -8.41 16.47
CA ILE A 322 -17.68 -7.17 16.00
C ILE A 322 -17.95 -7.03 14.51
N GLU A 323 -18.54 -5.91 14.13
CA GLU A 323 -18.54 -5.40 12.76
C GLU A 323 -17.90 -4.01 12.78
N GLU A 324 -16.64 -3.93 12.36
CA GLU A 324 -15.85 -2.71 12.30
C GLU A 324 -15.54 -2.37 10.83
N ARG A 325 -15.70 -1.11 10.45
CA ARG A 325 -15.41 -0.56 9.12
C ARG A 325 -14.69 0.77 9.27
N VAL A 326 -13.54 0.91 8.63
CA VAL A 326 -12.72 2.12 8.67
C VAL A 326 -12.38 2.55 7.25
N HIS A 327 -12.65 3.80 6.91
CA HIS A 327 -12.23 4.41 5.64
C HIS A 327 -11.22 5.51 5.93
N ILE A 328 -10.07 5.48 5.26
CA ILE A 328 -8.98 6.42 5.48
C ILE A 328 -8.62 7.07 4.15
N LEU A 329 -8.73 8.40 4.08
CA LEU A 329 -8.17 9.21 2.99
C LEU A 329 -6.78 9.68 3.40
N LYS A 330 -5.82 9.54 2.48
CA LYS A 330 -4.40 9.85 2.69
C LYS A 330 -3.95 10.91 1.69
N LEU A 331 -3.21 11.90 2.16
CA LEU A 331 -2.47 12.84 1.33
C LEU A 331 -1.07 12.99 1.93
N ASP A 332 -0.05 12.78 1.12
CA ASP A 332 1.33 13.00 1.49
C ASP A 332 2.00 13.91 0.46
N LEU A 333 2.76 14.89 0.91
CA LEU A 333 3.55 15.78 0.07
C LEU A 333 4.97 15.87 0.61
N THR A 334 5.96 15.75 -0.26
CA THR A 334 7.36 16.08 0.07
C THR A 334 7.96 16.98 -0.99
N HIS A 335 8.75 17.97 -0.57
CA HIS A 335 9.38 18.92 -1.49
C HIS A 335 10.66 19.52 -0.91
N GLU A 336 11.67 19.65 -1.75
CA GLU A 336 12.88 20.40 -1.42
C GLU A 336 12.81 21.81 -2.02
N LEU A 337 12.80 22.84 -1.17
CA LEU A 337 12.76 24.24 -1.61
C LEU A 337 13.80 25.08 -0.88
N GLY A 338 14.81 25.57 -1.60
CA GLY A 338 15.83 26.45 -1.04
C GLY A 338 16.60 25.82 0.12
N GLY A 339 16.88 24.51 0.04
CA GLY A 339 17.55 23.71 1.07
C GLY A 339 16.67 23.35 2.27
N TRP A 340 15.37 23.68 2.23
CA TRP A 340 14.39 23.15 3.17
C TRP A 340 13.81 21.85 2.63
N GLN A 341 13.75 20.83 3.47
CA GLN A 341 12.94 19.63 3.27
C GLN A 341 11.58 19.87 3.91
N LEU A 342 10.53 19.93 3.09
CA LEU A 342 9.16 20.18 3.51
C LEU A 342 8.36 18.88 3.36
N GLU A 343 7.60 18.54 4.40
CA GLU A 343 6.71 17.38 4.42
C GLU A 343 5.33 17.82 4.91
N ASP A 344 4.27 17.31 4.28
CA ASP A 344 2.88 17.40 4.75
C ASP A 344 2.26 16.00 4.69
N ASN A 345 1.62 15.58 5.79
CA ASN A 345 0.91 14.31 5.89
C ASN A 345 -0.50 14.57 6.44
N ALA A 346 -1.51 14.40 5.61
CA ALA A 346 -2.91 14.48 6.01
C ALA A 346 -3.60 13.11 6.02
N ARG A 347 -4.40 12.84 7.05
CA ARG A 347 -5.26 11.65 7.14
C ARG A 347 -6.67 12.07 7.55
N VAL A 348 -7.67 11.51 6.90
CA VAL A 348 -9.07 11.64 7.31
C VAL A 348 -9.67 10.26 7.45
N GLU A 349 -10.05 9.90 8.67
CA GLU A 349 -10.61 8.61 9.04
C GLU A 349 -12.10 8.72 9.29
N PHE A 350 -12.88 7.80 8.72
CA PHE A 350 -14.29 7.58 9.00
C PHE A 350 -14.43 6.18 9.61
N TYR A 351 -14.87 6.13 10.86
CA TYR A 351 -14.96 4.89 11.63
C TYR A 351 -16.41 4.56 11.93
N ASN A 352 -16.77 3.29 11.75
CA ASN A 352 -18.03 2.71 12.18
C ASN A 352 -17.76 1.39 12.90
N LEU A 353 -18.36 1.23 14.07
CA LEU A 353 -18.36 -0.01 14.83
C LEU A 353 -19.78 -0.32 15.24
N GLN A 354 -20.18 -1.55 15.01
CA GLN A 354 -21.30 -2.20 15.66
C GLN A 354 -20.75 -3.42 16.38
N SER A 355 -21.07 -3.55 17.66
CA SER A 355 -20.62 -4.71 18.41
C SER A 355 -21.64 -5.14 19.44
N SER A 356 -21.72 -6.44 19.68
CA SER A 356 -22.60 -7.02 20.69
C SER A 356 -21.81 -8.01 21.52
N ARG A 357 -21.84 -7.85 22.84
CA ARG A 357 -21.17 -8.75 23.77
C ARG A 357 -22.19 -9.44 24.65
N ASP A 358 -22.12 -10.77 24.67
CA ASP A 358 -22.92 -11.61 25.55
C ASP A 358 -22.06 -12.10 26.70
N ASN A 359 -22.49 -11.75 27.91
CA ASN A 359 -21.87 -12.04 29.18
C ASN A 359 -22.67 -13.15 29.87
N ALA A 360 -22.10 -14.34 30.03
CA ALA A 360 -22.80 -15.46 30.68
C ALA A 360 -22.76 -15.28 32.22
N LYS A 361 -23.89 -14.84 32.80
CA LYS A 361 -24.05 -14.54 34.22
C LYS A 361 -24.72 -15.70 34.95
N ILE A 362 -24.09 -16.14 36.05
CA ILE A 362 -24.64 -17.06 37.07
C ILE A 362 -24.84 -18.50 36.54
N TYR A 363 -24.44 -19.50 37.34
CA TYR A 363 -24.59 -20.94 37.04
C TYR A 363 -25.12 -21.66 38.27
N THR A 364 -26.43 -21.64 38.48
CA THR A 364 -27.09 -22.29 39.62
C THR A 364 -27.73 -23.62 39.24
N THR A 365 -28.14 -23.83 37.97
CA THR A 365 -28.97 -24.98 37.59
C THR A 365 -28.52 -25.79 36.37
N GLY A 366 -27.23 -25.83 36.01
CA GLY A 366 -26.75 -26.74 34.96
C GLY A 366 -25.56 -26.20 34.15
N PRO A 367 -25.35 -26.71 32.92
CA PRO A 367 -24.26 -26.29 32.03
C PRO A 367 -24.55 -24.98 31.26
N LEU A 368 -25.80 -24.49 31.31
CA LEU A 368 -26.17 -23.19 30.75
C LEU A 368 -26.12 -22.12 31.85
N PRO A 369 -25.75 -20.87 31.50
CA PRO A 369 -25.88 -19.77 32.43
C PRO A 369 -27.36 -19.52 32.74
N ASP A 370 -27.68 -19.09 33.96
CA ASP A 370 -29.06 -18.76 34.33
C ASP A 370 -29.49 -17.40 33.73
N ARG A 371 -28.52 -16.53 33.38
CA ARG A 371 -28.75 -15.22 32.74
C ARG A 371 -27.66 -14.89 31.74
N ILE A 372 -28.01 -14.12 30.71
CA ILE A 372 -27.05 -13.51 29.79
C ILE A 372 -27.25 -12.01 29.83
N GLU A 373 -26.18 -11.26 30.08
CA GLU A 373 -26.19 -9.82 29.87
C GLU A 373 -25.67 -9.52 28.46
N ARG A 374 -26.50 -8.89 27.65
CA ARG A 374 -26.12 -8.43 26.31
C ARG A 374 -25.83 -6.94 26.35
N ALA A 375 -24.61 -6.55 25.98
CA ALA A 375 -24.21 -5.17 25.78
C ALA A 375 -23.96 -4.91 24.29
N SER A 376 -24.76 -4.03 23.70
CA SER A 376 -24.66 -3.61 22.30
C SER A 376 -24.09 -2.19 22.24
N GLU A 377 -23.00 -2.02 21.51
CA GLU A 377 -22.27 -0.76 21.37
C GLU A 377 -22.25 -0.36 19.89
N ASN A 378 -22.65 0.88 19.60
CA ASN A 378 -22.39 1.50 18.29
C ASN A 378 -21.47 2.70 18.49
N VAL A 379 -20.46 2.83 17.63
CA VAL A 379 -19.53 3.97 17.65
C VAL A 379 -19.34 4.46 16.23
N ASN A 380 -19.50 5.77 16.04
CA ASN A 380 -19.20 6.46 14.79
C ASN A 380 -18.27 7.63 15.08
N TYR A 381 -17.25 7.83 14.27
CA TYR A 381 -16.50 9.08 14.32
C TYR A 381 -15.86 9.44 13.00
N ILE A 382 -15.54 10.73 12.88
CA ILE A 382 -14.66 11.27 11.86
C ILE A 382 -13.46 11.90 12.57
N GLN A 383 -12.26 11.53 12.12
CA GLN A 383 -11.02 12.11 12.63
C GLN A 383 -10.16 12.63 11.48
N GLY A 384 -9.87 13.92 11.50
CA GLY A 384 -8.91 14.55 10.60
C GLY A 384 -7.60 14.83 11.33
N MET A 385 -6.47 14.59 10.68
CA MET A 385 -5.16 15.04 11.12
C MET A 385 -4.34 15.57 9.95
N ASN A 386 -3.54 16.59 10.19
CA ASN A 386 -2.58 17.10 9.23
C ASN A 386 -1.30 17.50 9.98
N ALA A 387 -0.19 16.89 9.59
CA ALA A 387 1.14 17.15 10.12
C ALA A 387 1.98 17.82 9.05
N VAL A 388 2.54 18.99 9.36
CA VAL A 388 3.51 19.70 8.52
C VAL A 388 4.85 19.69 9.22
N ARG A 389 5.92 19.40 8.48
CA ARG A 389 7.30 19.46 8.96
C ARG A 389 8.17 20.24 7.98
N ALA A 390 9.09 21.01 8.52
CA ALA A 390 10.12 21.69 7.76
C ALA A 390 11.49 21.46 8.43
N GLU A 391 12.46 21.01 7.65
CA GLU A 391 13.82 20.75 8.12
C GLU A 391 14.85 21.42 7.22
N LYS A 392 15.93 21.93 7.82
CA LYS A 392 17.04 22.51 7.06
C LYS A 392 18.36 22.42 7.81
N GLN A 393 19.41 22.05 7.09
CA GLN A 393 20.78 22.27 7.52
C GLN A 393 21.10 23.78 7.42
N LEU A 394 21.02 24.50 8.55
CA LEU A 394 21.25 25.95 8.58
C LEU A 394 22.74 26.31 8.51
N GLN A 395 23.59 25.46 9.07
CA GLN A 395 25.05 25.50 9.04
C GLN A 395 25.59 24.08 8.99
N GLU A 396 26.83 23.83 8.62
CA GLU A 396 27.42 22.47 8.64
C GLU A 396 27.30 21.77 10.01
N TRP A 397 27.28 22.57 11.08
CA TRP A 397 27.15 22.11 12.46
C TRP A 397 25.73 22.22 13.04
N TRP A 398 24.72 22.66 12.27
CA TRP A 398 23.38 22.90 12.81
C TRP A 398 22.28 22.43 11.85
N LEU A 399 21.59 21.38 12.26
CA LEU A 399 20.33 20.93 11.68
C LEU A 399 19.17 21.46 12.51
N PHE A 400 18.24 22.15 11.85
CA PHE A 400 17.03 22.70 12.43
C PHE A 400 15.80 21.98 11.89
N SER A 401 14.84 21.67 12.76
CA SER A 401 13.59 21.03 12.40
C SER A 401 12.43 21.69 13.15
N ALA A 402 11.32 21.94 12.46
CA ALA A 402 10.09 22.44 13.04
C ALA A 402 8.89 21.63 12.53
N GLY A 403 7.93 21.38 13.41
CA GLY A 403 6.74 20.61 13.11
C GLY A 403 5.47 21.23 13.69
N TYR A 404 4.37 21.02 13.00
CA TYR A 404 3.02 21.36 13.45
C TYR A 404 2.06 20.23 13.11
N LEU A 405 1.30 19.75 14.10
CA LEU A 405 0.24 18.78 13.92
C LEU A 405 -1.08 19.41 14.38
N TYR A 406 -2.06 19.41 13.51
CA TYR A 406 -3.45 19.68 13.85
C TYR A 406 -4.26 18.40 13.79
N SER A 407 -5.12 18.16 14.78
CA SER A 407 -6.09 17.07 14.73
C SER A 407 -7.45 17.51 15.24
N LYS A 408 -8.50 16.97 14.59
CA LYS A 408 -9.90 17.19 14.93
C LYS A 408 -10.62 15.85 14.96
N PHE A 409 -11.38 15.62 16.02
CA PHE A 409 -12.19 14.43 16.23
C PHE A 409 -13.63 14.87 16.53
N ASP A 410 -14.60 14.28 15.84
CA ASP A 410 -16.02 14.38 16.14
C ASP A 410 -16.63 12.98 16.07
N GLY A 411 -17.21 12.51 17.16
CA GLY A 411 -17.78 11.18 17.23
C GLY A 411 -18.95 11.08 18.18
N ASP A 412 -19.77 10.08 17.91
CA ASP A 412 -20.91 9.67 18.73
C ASP A 412 -20.84 8.18 19.05
N SER A 413 -21.43 7.80 20.18
CA SER A 413 -21.63 6.42 20.53
C SER A 413 -22.94 6.19 21.27
N SER A 414 -23.36 4.93 21.25
CA SER A 414 -24.49 4.43 22.02
C SER A 414 -24.14 3.10 22.67
N LEU A 415 -24.72 2.87 23.84
CA LEU A 415 -24.64 1.61 24.57
C LEU A 415 -26.06 1.22 24.99
N GLU A 416 -26.45 0.00 24.67
CA GLU A 416 -27.65 -0.63 25.21
C GLU A 416 -27.27 -1.91 25.93
N GLN A 417 -27.76 -2.10 27.15
CA GLN A 417 -27.48 -3.26 27.96
C GLN A 417 -28.76 -3.85 28.52
N THR A 418 -28.98 -5.14 28.24
CA THR A 418 -30.18 -5.89 28.61
C THR A 418 -29.81 -7.21 29.27
N THR A 419 -30.69 -7.72 30.13
CA THR A 419 -30.56 -9.05 30.73
C THR A 419 -31.58 -10.00 30.12
N LEU A 420 -31.10 -11.16 29.67
CA LEU A 420 -31.86 -12.19 28.97
C LEU A 420 -31.85 -13.49 29.79
N ASP A 421 -32.94 -14.26 29.72
CA ASP A 421 -33.01 -15.61 30.26
C ASP A 421 -32.92 -16.64 29.12
N PRO A 422 -31.79 -17.39 29.05
CA PRO A 422 -31.61 -18.39 28.01
C PRO A 422 -32.55 -19.60 28.14
N THR A 423 -33.13 -19.84 29.33
CA THR A 423 -34.07 -20.96 29.56
C THR A 423 -35.49 -20.68 29.06
N SER A 424 -35.84 -19.41 28.85
CA SER A 424 -37.12 -18.95 28.28
C SER A 424 -37.00 -18.46 26.83
N GLY A 425 -36.02 -18.97 26.08
CA GLY A 425 -35.82 -18.61 24.67
C GLY A 425 -35.27 -17.19 24.48
N TYR A 426 -34.39 -16.75 25.38
CA TYR A 426 -33.77 -15.41 25.40
C TYR A 426 -34.79 -14.28 25.57
N ALA A 427 -35.88 -14.54 26.31
CA ALA A 427 -36.80 -13.47 26.69
C ALA A 427 -36.07 -12.45 27.58
N GLN A 428 -36.36 -11.17 27.37
CA GLN A 428 -35.95 -10.14 28.31
C GLN A 428 -36.64 -10.40 29.65
N VAL A 429 -35.85 -10.51 30.71
CA VAL A 429 -36.37 -10.69 32.06
C VAL A 429 -36.43 -9.32 32.72
N GLY A 430 -37.47 -9.06 33.51
CA GLY A 430 -37.50 -7.91 34.43
C GLY A 430 -36.19 -7.83 35.23
N GLY A 431 -35.58 -6.65 35.22
CA GLY A 431 -34.29 -6.43 35.85
C GLY A 431 -33.56 -5.19 35.37
N ASP A 432 -32.29 -5.19 35.73
CA ASP A 432 -31.27 -4.21 35.48
C ASP A 432 -31.10 -3.90 33.97
N TYR A 433 -31.46 -2.67 33.56
CA TYR A 433 -31.38 -2.13 32.20
C TYR A 433 -30.54 -0.85 32.20
N ARG A 434 -29.62 -0.75 31.24
CA ARG A 434 -28.83 0.48 31.05
C ARG A 434 -28.84 0.87 29.59
N SER A 435 -29.09 2.14 29.33
CA SER A 435 -28.96 2.72 28.00
C SER A 435 -28.25 4.04 28.09
N ALA A 436 -27.13 4.19 27.40
CA ALA A 436 -26.52 5.48 27.14
C ALA A 436 -26.73 5.80 25.67
N ASN A 437 -27.70 6.65 25.38
CA ASN A 437 -28.00 7.09 24.02
C ASN A 437 -27.31 8.44 23.80
N ASN A 438 -26.65 8.60 22.65
CA ASN A 438 -26.08 9.87 22.20
C ASN A 438 -24.93 10.39 23.10
N VAL A 439 -23.89 9.57 23.27
CA VAL A 439 -22.61 10.00 23.87
C VAL A 439 -21.78 10.66 22.79
N VAL A 440 -21.63 11.98 22.83
CA VAL A 440 -20.89 12.77 21.84
C VAL A 440 -19.56 13.22 22.41
N LEU A 441 -18.49 13.13 21.62
CA LEU A 441 -17.16 13.63 21.94
C LEU A 441 -16.62 14.45 20.78
N ARG A 442 -16.21 15.68 21.07
CA ARG A 442 -15.48 16.56 20.16
C ARG A 442 -14.14 16.92 20.76
N ARG A 443 -13.08 16.85 19.95
CA ARG A 443 -11.72 17.23 20.38
C ARG A 443 -11.00 17.94 19.25
N ASP A 444 -10.39 19.07 19.57
CA ASP A 444 -9.45 19.79 18.72
C ASP A 444 -8.09 19.80 19.44
N SER A 445 -7.02 19.47 18.73
CA SER A 445 -5.66 19.41 19.30
C SER A 445 -4.63 19.97 18.34
N HIS A 446 -3.67 20.68 18.90
CA HIS A 446 -2.57 21.34 18.22
C HIS A 446 -1.27 20.95 18.91
N VAL A 447 -0.29 20.47 18.14
CA VAL A 447 1.05 20.18 18.65
C VAL A 447 2.05 20.96 17.82
N PHE A 448 2.90 21.74 18.49
CA PHE A 448 4.01 22.46 17.88
C PHE A 448 5.30 21.89 18.42
N SER A 449 6.27 21.63 17.54
CA SER A 449 7.59 21.15 17.93
C SER A 449 8.69 21.89 17.20
N VAL A 450 9.79 22.15 17.91
CA VAL A 450 11.03 22.68 17.33
C VAL A 450 12.19 21.88 17.90
N ALA A 451 13.10 21.43 17.05
CA ALA A 451 14.26 20.65 17.41
C ALA A 451 15.51 21.16 16.71
N ASN A 452 16.64 21.05 17.40
CA ASN A 452 17.97 21.43 16.92
C ASN A 452 18.93 20.28 17.20
N LEU A 453 19.72 19.91 16.20
CA LEU A 453 20.88 19.04 16.35
C LEU A 453 22.13 19.85 16.00
N LEU A 454 23.06 19.93 16.93
CA LEU A 454 24.29 20.71 16.86
C LEU A 454 25.49 19.78 16.87
N THR A 455 26.39 19.92 15.90
CA THR A 455 27.63 19.17 15.74
C THR A 455 28.84 20.12 15.61
N PRO A 456 29.13 20.93 16.64
CA PRO A 456 30.10 22.03 16.53
C PRO A 456 31.56 21.57 16.39
N ALA A 457 31.88 20.32 16.73
CA ALA A 457 33.21 19.74 16.60
C ALA A 457 33.14 18.22 16.37
N PRO A 458 34.16 17.59 15.75
CA PRO A 458 34.24 16.15 15.61
C PRO A 458 34.10 15.44 16.97
N GLY A 459 33.18 14.48 17.05
CA GLY A 459 32.90 13.72 18.27
C GLY A 459 32.04 14.44 19.30
N LEU A 460 31.58 15.68 19.04
CA LEU A 460 30.65 16.40 19.91
C LEU A 460 29.32 16.62 19.18
N SER A 461 28.24 16.12 19.76
CA SER A 461 26.86 16.36 19.31
C SER A 461 26.00 16.78 20.50
N ALA A 462 25.16 17.79 20.30
CA ALA A 462 24.19 18.25 21.27
C ALA A 462 22.82 18.38 20.58
N PHE A 463 21.74 18.05 21.28
CA PHE A 463 20.39 18.25 20.77
C PHE A 463 19.56 19.05 21.77
N ALA A 464 18.66 19.87 21.26
CA ALA A 464 17.71 20.63 22.06
C ALA A 464 16.37 20.71 21.34
N SER A 465 15.30 20.31 21.99
CA SER A 465 13.94 20.36 21.46
C SER A 465 12.95 20.90 22.46
N VAL A 466 11.88 21.52 21.96
CA VAL A 466 10.73 21.97 22.72
C VAL A 466 9.48 21.51 21.98
N GLN A 467 8.51 20.98 22.72
CA GLN A 467 7.19 20.63 22.22
C GLN A 467 6.13 21.30 23.08
N SER A 468 5.11 21.86 22.45
CA SER A 468 3.93 22.42 23.09
C SER A 468 2.69 21.74 22.52
N GLU A 469 1.77 21.35 23.40
CA GLU A 469 0.49 20.77 23.03
C GLU A 469 -0.64 21.60 23.63
N TRP A 470 -1.66 21.86 22.83
CA TRP A 470 -2.91 22.45 23.26
C TRP A 470 -4.08 21.61 22.77
N THR A 471 -4.90 21.13 23.70
CA THR A 471 -6.04 20.25 23.41
C THR A 471 -7.29 20.81 24.07
N ARG A 472 -8.36 20.99 23.29
CA ARG A 472 -9.70 21.33 23.76
C ARG A 472 -10.64 20.16 23.51
N GLN A 473 -11.30 19.70 24.57
CA GLN A 473 -12.23 18.58 24.49
C GLN A 473 -13.58 18.96 25.08
N GLN A 474 -14.66 18.54 24.42
CA GLN A 474 -16.03 18.68 24.87
C GLN A 474 -16.74 17.34 24.72
N GLY A 475 -17.35 16.87 25.81
CA GLY A 475 -18.12 15.63 25.82
C GLY A 475 -19.51 15.87 26.39
N PHE A 476 -20.49 15.16 25.86
CA PHE A 476 -21.83 15.08 26.43
C PHE A 476 -22.30 13.64 26.36
N GLY A 477 -23.04 13.18 27.36
CA GLY A 477 -23.68 11.87 27.32
C GLY A 477 -24.80 11.82 28.33
N GLN A 478 -25.85 11.08 27.99
CA GLN A 478 -26.95 10.79 28.90
C GLN A 478 -26.99 9.28 29.15
N ASP A 479 -26.88 8.90 30.41
CA ASP A 479 -26.97 7.52 30.86
C ASP A 479 -28.31 7.33 31.59
N ASN A 480 -29.14 6.42 31.09
CA ASN A 480 -30.37 6.01 31.75
C ASN A 480 -30.14 4.62 32.34
N TYR A 481 -30.29 4.55 33.66
CA TYR A 481 -30.08 3.33 34.42
C TYR A 481 -31.36 2.98 35.19
N TYR A 482 -31.92 1.81 34.89
CA TYR A 482 -33.04 1.25 35.62
C TYR A 482 -32.56 0.01 36.38
N HIS A 483 -32.77 0.02 37.70
CA HIS A 483 -32.43 -1.07 38.59
C HIS A 483 -33.68 -1.60 39.26
N GLU A 484 -33.93 -2.91 39.18
CA GLU A 484 -35.03 -3.53 39.92
C GLU A 484 -34.55 -3.93 41.32
N PRO A 485 -35.09 -3.32 42.40
CA PRO A 485 -34.62 -3.53 43.77
C PRO A 485 -34.75 -4.98 44.29
N THR A 486 -35.54 -5.82 43.61
CA THR A 486 -35.81 -7.21 43.98
C THR A 486 -34.79 -8.20 43.40
N ASN A 487 -33.89 -7.75 42.53
CA ASN A 487 -32.85 -8.56 41.93
C ASN A 487 -31.48 -8.18 42.52
N ASN A 488 -30.95 -9.02 43.41
CA ASN A 488 -29.65 -8.80 44.08
C ASN A 488 -28.43 -8.80 43.14
N ALA A 489 -28.60 -8.90 41.83
CA ALA A 489 -27.51 -8.85 40.84
C ALA A 489 -27.28 -7.41 40.37
N ALA A 490 -26.81 -6.55 41.27
CA ALA A 490 -26.44 -5.17 40.92
C ALA A 490 -25.35 -5.17 39.83
N PHE A 491 -25.53 -4.36 38.79
CA PHE A 491 -24.38 -3.94 37.99
C PHE A 491 -23.37 -3.26 38.93
N PRO A 492 -22.06 -3.60 38.88
CA PRO A 492 -21.07 -2.69 39.40
C PRO A 492 -21.18 -1.43 38.54
N VAL A 493 -21.76 -0.36 39.09
CA VAL A 493 -21.57 0.98 38.55
C VAL A 493 -20.05 1.16 38.54
N PRO A 494 -19.36 1.24 37.38
CA PRO A 494 -18.03 1.79 37.41
C PRO A 494 -18.25 3.18 37.98
N ALA A 495 -17.68 3.45 39.16
CA ALA A 495 -17.54 4.80 39.61
C ALA A 495 -16.64 5.52 38.59
N PHE A 496 -17.20 5.94 37.47
CA PHE A 496 -16.97 7.32 37.07
C PHE A 496 -17.55 8.12 38.22
N GLN A 497 -16.72 8.33 39.25
CA GLN A 497 -16.96 9.39 40.19
C GLN A 497 -17.37 10.58 39.35
N ASN A 498 -18.57 11.08 39.62
CA ASN A 498 -19.08 12.34 39.13
C ASN A 498 -17.93 13.37 39.04
N SER A 499 -17.35 13.53 37.85
CA SER A 499 -16.81 14.80 37.40
C SER A 499 -17.87 15.44 36.52
N VAL A 500 -19.05 15.63 37.11
CA VAL A 500 -19.89 16.76 36.78
C VAL A 500 -18.99 18.00 36.90
N LEU A 501 -18.77 18.68 35.78
CA LEU A 501 -18.32 20.08 35.68
C LEU A 501 -17.04 20.43 36.45
N ALA A 502 -15.89 20.31 35.79
CA ALA A 502 -14.82 21.28 35.95
C ALA A 502 -14.69 22.05 34.63
N GLN A 503 -15.40 23.18 34.59
CA GLN A 503 -15.13 24.27 33.66
C GLN A 503 -13.74 24.82 34.01
N ALA A 504 -12.69 24.21 33.48
CA ALA A 504 -11.36 24.80 33.52
C ALA A 504 -11.31 25.87 32.43
N ASN A 505 -11.72 27.10 32.78
CA ASN A 505 -11.17 28.27 32.13
C ASN A 505 -9.67 28.26 32.45
N LEU A 506 -8.85 28.07 31.42
CA LEU A 506 -7.46 28.49 31.47
C LEU A 506 -7.39 29.75 30.62
N ASP A 507 -7.24 30.88 31.32
CA ASP A 507 -6.67 32.11 30.77
C ASP A 507 -5.24 31.88 30.27
#